data_AF-A0A494Z2G8-F1
#
_entry.id   AF-A0A494Z2G8-F1
#
_cell.length_a   1.000
_cell.length_b   1.000
_cell.length_c   1.000
_cell.angle_alpha   90.00
_cell.angle_beta   90.00
_cell.angle_gamma   90.00
#
_symmetry.space_group_name_H-M   'P 1'
#
loop_
_entity.id
_entity.type
_entity.pdbx_description
1 polymer ?
#
loop_
_entity_poly.entity_id
_entity_poly.type
_entity_poly.pdbx_seq_one_letter_code
_entity_poly.pdbx_strand_id
1 'polypeptide(L)'
;MIEREESISKLDEIHLINEIKNLKSVLWINPNRKPIPNQEQFSFQQMHEASERLNRLSSYIKVAFPETEKLKGIIESPLKEIPQMKKLIEGRRGFKIPGRLILKCDHSLPISGSIKG
;
A
#
# COMPACT_ATOMS: atom_id res chain seq x y z
N MET A 1 -15.80 -13.87 -30.12
CA MET A 1 -14.36 -14.15 -30.26
C MET A 1 -13.66 -13.00 -30.99
N ILE A 2 -14.19 -12.56 -32.14
CA ILE A 2 -13.66 -11.44 -32.96
C ILE A 2 -13.60 -10.09 -32.21
N GLU A 3 -14.66 -9.68 -31.50
CA GLU A 3 -14.69 -8.39 -30.76
C GLU A 3 -13.62 -8.28 -29.65
N ARG A 4 -13.19 -9.42 -29.10
CA ARG A 4 -12.18 -9.46 -28.03
C ARG A 4 -10.78 -9.25 -28.58
N GLU A 5 -10.51 -9.67 -29.83
CA GLU A 5 -9.24 -9.45 -30.52
C GLU A 5 -9.10 -8.01 -31.00
N GLU A 6 -10.16 -7.40 -31.56
CA GLU A 6 -10.18 -5.97 -31.91
C GLU A 6 -10.02 -5.04 -30.69
N SER A 7 -10.48 -5.48 -29.52
CA SER A 7 -10.31 -4.72 -28.27
C SER A 7 -8.87 -4.76 -27.75
N ILE A 8 -8.13 -5.84 -28.05
CA ILE A 8 -6.72 -5.99 -27.65
C ILE A 8 -5.80 -5.21 -28.59
N SER A 9 -6.09 -5.15 -29.89
CA SER A 9 -5.27 -4.39 -30.85
C SER A 9 -5.26 -2.89 -30.55
N LYS A 10 -6.37 -2.33 -30.07
CA LYS A 10 -6.45 -0.92 -29.64
C LYS A 10 -5.56 -0.59 -28.43
N LEU A 11 -5.17 -1.59 -27.64
CA LEU A 11 -4.25 -1.38 -26.51
C LEU A 11 -2.82 -1.11 -26.99
N ASP A 12 -2.44 -1.54 -28.20
CA ASP A 12 -1.11 -1.33 -28.78
C ASP A 12 -0.88 0.12 -29.20
N GLU A 13 -1.95 0.92 -29.31
CA GLU A 13 -1.86 2.36 -29.55
C GLU A 13 -1.45 3.13 -28.29
N ILE A 14 -1.55 2.50 -27.10
CA ILE A 14 -1.16 3.11 -25.83
C ILE A 14 0.32 2.82 -25.57
N HIS A 15 1.17 3.84 -25.72
CA HIS A 15 2.62 3.73 -25.50
C HIS A 15 3.00 2.99 -24.20
N LEU A 16 2.31 3.30 -23.10
CA LEU A 16 2.52 2.67 -21.79
C LEU A 16 2.34 1.14 -21.83
N ILE A 17 1.35 0.66 -22.59
CA ILE A 17 1.09 -0.78 -22.73
C ILE A 17 2.24 -1.45 -23.49
N ASN A 18 2.75 -0.80 -24.54
CA ASN A 18 3.92 -1.31 -25.25
C ASN A 18 5.16 -1.36 -24.35
N GLU A 19 5.36 -0.38 -23.48
CA GLU A 19 6.45 -0.41 -22.50
C GLU A 19 6.30 -1.55 -21.49
N ILE A 20 5.09 -1.78 -20.97
CA ILE A 20 4.78 -2.89 -20.04
C ILE A 20 5.03 -4.24 -20.72
N LYS A 21 4.58 -4.42 -21.97
CA LYS A 21 4.82 -5.64 -22.77
C LYS A 21 6.31 -5.94 -22.94
N ASN A 22 7.12 -4.88 -23.03
CA ASN A 22 8.57 -4.98 -23.13
C ASN A 22 9.28 -5.03 -21.76
N LEU A 23 8.55 -5.27 -20.67
CA LEU A 23 9.06 -5.35 -19.29
C LEU A 23 9.82 -4.10 -18.83
N LYS A 24 9.53 -2.95 -19.45
CA LYS A 24 10.09 -1.67 -19.03
C LYS A 24 9.35 -1.19 -17.79
N SER A 25 10.09 -0.61 -16.85
CA SER A 25 9.48 0.07 -15.70
C SER A 25 8.74 1.31 -16.20
N VAL A 26 7.47 1.43 -15.83
CA VAL A 26 6.60 2.52 -16.26
C VAL A 26 6.03 3.30 -15.07
N LEU A 27 5.75 4.59 -15.28
CA LEU A 27 5.01 5.42 -14.35
C LEU A 27 3.75 5.94 -15.04
N TRP A 28 2.58 5.58 -14.50
CA TRP A 28 1.30 6.13 -14.94
C TRP A 28 0.75 7.09 -13.91
N ILE A 29 0.57 8.35 -14.32
CA ILE A 29 -0.09 9.36 -13.50
C ILE A 29 -1.53 9.47 -14.00
N ASN A 30 -2.50 9.18 -13.12
CA ASN A 30 -3.92 9.20 -13.50
C ASN A 30 -4.34 10.63 -13.91
N PRO A 31 -4.66 10.89 -15.20
CA PRO A 31 -5.04 12.23 -15.67
C PRO A 31 -6.41 12.67 -15.14
N ASN A 32 -7.24 11.72 -14.69
CA ASN A 32 -8.58 11.96 -14.19
C ASN A 32 -8.63 11.98 -12.65
N ARG A 33 -7.47 12.12 -11.98
CA ARG A 33 -7.42 12.15 -10.52
C ARG A 33 -8.17 13.35 -9.98
N LYS A 34 -9.34 13.12 -9.37
CA LYS A 34 -10.08 14.14 -8.64
C LYS A 34 -9.46 14.34 -7.24
N PRO A 35 -9.39 15.58 -6.71
CA PRO A 35 -8.81 15.85 -5.39
C PRO A 35 -9.58 15.17 -4.26
N ILE A 36 -10.89 15.06 -4.42
CA ILE A 36 -11.82 14.43 -3.48
C ILE A 36 -12.49 13.27 -4.24
N PRO A 37 -12.42 12.03 -3.74
CA PRO A 37 -13.17 10.92 -4.32
C PRO A 37 -14.66 11.26 -4.30
N ASN A 38 -15.34 11.18 -5.46
CA ASN A 38 -16.76 11.52 -5.56
C ASN A 38 -17.68 10.51 -4.84
N GLN A 39 -17.14 9.39 -4.35
CA GLN A 39 -17.87 8.33 -3.66
C GLN A 39 -16.88 7.55 -2.80
N GLU A 40 -17.00 7.66 -1.48
CA GLU A 40 -16.37 6.69 -0.59
C GLU A 40 -17.20 5.41 -0.64
N GLN A 41 -16.59 4.30 -1.05
CA GLN A 41 -17.23 2.98 -1.02
C GLN A 41 -17.60 2.57 0.41
N PHE A 42 -16.93 3.14 1.41
CA PHE A 42 -17.13 2.90 2.82
C PHE A 42 -17.27 4.21 3.57
N SER A 43 -18.19 4.28 4.52
CA SER A 43 -18.33 5.45 5.40
C SER A 43 -17.29 5.45 6.51
N PHE A 44 -17.04 6.63 7.10
CA PHE A 44 -16.26 6.75 8.33
C PHE A 44 -16.77 5.84 9.46
N GLN A 45 -18.08 5.64 9.56
CA GLN A 45 -18.69 4.75 10.53
C GLN A 45 -18.24 3.29 10.31
N GLN A 46 -18.22 2.82 9.05
CA GLN A 46 -17.74 1.47 8.73
C GLN A 46 -16.26 1.28 9.06
N MET A 47 -15.43 2.32 8.86
CA MET A 47 -14.02 2.28 9.28
C MET A 47 -13.90 2.17 10.80
N HIS A 48 -14.69 2.94 11.55
CA HIS A 48 -14.67 2.90 13.01
C HIS A 48 -15.12 1.55 13.55
N GLU A 49 -16.21 0.99 13.01
CA GLU A 49 -16.71 -0.33 13.38
C GLU A 49 -15.69 -1.45 13.11
N ALA A 50 -14.91 -1.34 12.03
CA ALA A 50 -13.82 -2.26 11.74
C ALA A 50 -12.70 -2.16 12.80
N SER A 51 -12.30 -0.94 13.17
CA SER A 51 -11.33 -0.70 14.23
C SER A 51 -11.79 -1.25 15.58
N GLU A 52 -13.05 -0.99 15.96
CA GLU A 52 -13.62 -1.50 17.21
C GLU A 52 -13.73 -3.03 17.23
N ARG A 53 -13.98 -3.66 16.07
CA ARG A 53 -13.97 -5.12 15.96
C ARG A 53 -12.59 -5.69 16.29
N LEU A 54 -11.52 -5.09 15.77
CA LEU A 54 -10.15 -5.49 16.08
C LEU A 54 -9.82 -5.26 17.56
N ASN A 55 -10.23 -4.12 18.12
CA ASN A 55 -10.05 -3.83 19.54
C ASN A 55 -10.76 -4.86 20.43
N ARG A 56 -12.00 -5.28 20.11
CA ARG A 56 -12.70 -6.34 20.85
C ARG A 56 -11.96 -7.68 20.82
N LEU A 57 -11.25 -7.98 19.73
CA LEU A 57 -10.47 -9.21 19.59
C LEU A 57 -9.11 -9.15 20.28
N SER A 58 -8.63 -7.97 20.70
CA SER A 58 -7.30 -7.81 21.31
C SER A 58 -7.07 -8.75 22.50
N SER A 59 -8.05 -8.92 23.39
CA SER A 59 -7.98 -9.86 24.52
C SER A 59 -7.80 -11.30 24.08
N TYR A 60 -8.46 -11.71 22.98
CA TYR A 60 -8.30 -13.04 22.42
C TYR A 60 -6.95 -13.19 21.72
N ILE A 61 -6.56 -12.23 20.90
CA ILE A 61 -5.28 -12.22 20.16
C ILE A 61 -4.11 -12.33 21.12
N LYS A 62 -4.17 -11.61 22.25
CA LYS A 62 -3.18 -11.68 23.33
C LYS A 62 -2.93 -13.13 23.80
N VAL A 63 -4.00 -13.90 23.96
CA VAL A 63 -3.93 -15.29 24.47
C VAL A 63 -3.57 -16.27 23.35
N ALA A 64 -4.17 -16.10 22.17
CA ALA A 64 -3.94 -16.97 21.02
C ALA A 64 -2.53 -16.81 20.42
N PHE A 65 -1.95 -15.62 20.51
CA PHE A 65 -0.64 -15.27 19.97
C PHE A 65 0.22 -14.59 21.05
N PRO A 66 0.98 -15.36 21.86
CA PRO A 66 1.76 -14.82 22.98
C PRO A 66 2.77 -13.72 22.59
N GLU A 67 3.26 -13.71 21.36
CA GLU A 67 4.12 -12.63 20.85
C GLU A 67 3.46 -11.24 20.85
N THR A 68 2.13 -11.19 20.84
CA THR A 68 1.34 -9.96 20.87
C THR A 68 1.08 -9.45 22.30
N GLU A 69 1.48 -10.17 23.34
CA GLU A 69 1.24 -9.77 24.73
C GLU A 69 1.83 -8.40 25.05
N LYS A 70 3.05 -8.13 24.59
CA LYS A 70 3.71 -6.82 24.77
C LYS A 70 2.95 -5.68 24.08
N LEU A 71 2.17 -6.01 23.05
CA LEU A 71 1.31 -5.09 22.30
C LEU A 71 -0.15 -5.15 22.76
N LYS A 72 -0.45 -5.87 23.85
CA LYS A 72 -1.82 -6.06 24.37
C LYS A 72 -2.78 -6.63 23.32
N GLY A 73 -2.30 -7.49 22.43
CA GLY A 73 -3.09 -8.07 21.34
C GLY A 73 -3.41 -7.11 20.20
N ILE A 74 -2.80 -5.93 20.15
CA ILE A 74 -2.92 -4.97 19.05
C ILE A 74 -1.98 -5.41 17.92
N ILE A 75 -2.54 -5.57 16.72
CA ILE A 75 -1.80 -5.91 15.50
C ILE A 75 -1.41 -4.60 14.81
N GLU A 76 -0.24 -4.06 15.16
CA GLU A 76 0.27 -2.83 14.56
C GLU A 76 1.77 -2.91 14.28
N SER A 77 2.20 -2.14 13.29
CA SER A 77 3.59 -2.09 12.85
C SER A 77 4.25 -0.73 13.11
N PRO A 78 5.57 -0.69 13.37
CA PRO A 78 6.29 0.56 13.55
C PRO A 78 6.25 1.47 12.32
N LEU A 79 6.30 2.78 12.58
CA LEU A 79 6.56 3.79 11.57
C LEU A 79 7.97 4.36 11.81
N LYS A 80 8.86 4.25 10.82
CA LYS A 80 10.28 4.61 10.97
C LYS A 80 10.70 5.67 9.96
N GLU A 81 11.36 6.72 10.40
CA GLU A 81 12.09 7.60 9.49
C GLU A 81 13.31 6.88 8.92
N ILE A 82 13.57 7.05 7.62
CA ILE A 82 14.67 6.39 6.91
C ILE A 82 15.60 7.39 6.20
N PRO A 83 16.23 8.34 6.94
CA PRO A 83 17.03 9.42 6.35
C PRO A 83 18.27 8.94 5.59
N GLN A 84 18.86 7.81 6.01
CA GLN A 84 20.01 7.23 5.29
C GLN A 84 19.59 6.65 3.94
N MET A 85 18.44 5.96 3.88
CA MET A 85 17.88 5.45 2.62
C MET A 85 17.50 6.60 1.69
N LYS A 86 16.92 7.67 2.22
CA LYS A 86 16.64 8.90 1.46
C LYS A 86 17.91 9.40 0.76
N LYS A 87 19.00 9.61 1.51
CA LYS A 87 20.29 10.07 0.94
C LYS A 87 20.81 9.13 -0.15
N LEU A 88 20.70 7.82 0.06
CA LEU A 88 21.13 6.81 -0.91
C LEU A 88 20.32 6.86 -2.21
N ILE A 89 18.99 7.01 -2.14
CA ILE A 89 18.13 7.14 -3.33
C ILE A 89 18.45 8.43 -4.09
N GLU A 90 18.55 9.56 -3.37
CA GLU A 90 18.89 10.84 -3.98
C GLU A 90 20.24 10.80 -4.71
N GLY A 91 21.26 10.17 -4.10
CA GLY A 91 22.57 10.01 -4.70
C GLY A 91 22.56 9.13 -5.95
N ARG A 92 21.78 8.03 -5.94
CA ARG A 92 21.67 7.11 -7.10
C ARG A 92 20.85 7.67 -8.25
N ARG A 93 19.89 8.55 -7.97
CA ARG A 93 18.92 9.03 -8.97
C ARG A 93 19.13 10.47 -9.41
N GLY A 94 20.00 11.22 -8.74
CA GLY A 94 20.36 12.59 -9.12
C GLY A 94 19.27 13.64 -8.84
N PHE A 95 18.28 13.33 -7.98
CA PHE A 95 17.23 14.27 -7.58
C PHE A 95 17.07 14.31 -6.06
N LYS A 96 16.41 15.36 -5.54
CA LYS A 96 16.09 15.51 -4.11
C LYS A 96 14.66 15.08 -3.81
N ILE A 97 14.48 14.35 -2.71
CA ILE A 97 13.16 13.98 -2.20
C ILE A 97 12.75 15.06 -1.18
N PRO A 98 11.66 15.81 -1.41
CA PRO A 98 11.21 16.82 -0.46
C PRO A 98 10.70 16.18 0.84
N GLY A 99 10.82 16.89 1.97
CA GLY A 99 10.26 16.47 3.25
C GLY A 99 10.93 15.25 3.88
N ARG A 100 10.16 14.48 4.66
CA ARG A 100 10.61 13.27 5.38
C ARG A 100 10.27 12.01 4.58
N LEU A 101 11.21 11.07 4.53
CA LEU A 101 10.95 9.74 4.00
C LEU A 101 10.73 8.77 5.16
N ILE A 102 9.56 8.14 5.19
CA ILE A 102 9.09 7.29 6.28
C ILE A 102 8.73 5.91 5.72
N LEU A 103 9.06 4.85 6.46
CA LEU A 103 8.70 3.47 6.17
C LEU A 103 7.63 2.99 7.15
N LYS A 104 6.45 2.62 6.63
CA LYS A 104 5.46 1.82 7.36
C LYS A 104 5.92 0.35 7.32
N CYS A 105 6.24 -0.20 8.49
CA CYS A 105 6.97 -1.46 8.60
C CYS A 105 6.03 -2.68 8.63
N ASP A 106 5.10 -2.82 7.68
CA ASP A 106 4.13 -3.92 7.70
C ASP A 106 4.75 -5.31 7.52
N HIS A 107 5.99 -5.37 7.04
CA HIS A 107 6.83 -6.58 7.08
C HIS A 107 7.16 -7.05 8.52
N SER A 108 6.91 -6.21 9.53
CA SER A 108 7.09 -6.48 10.95
C SER A 108 5.75 -6.54 11.70
N LEU A 109 4.61 -6.67 11.01
CA LEU A 109 3.34 -6.96 11.69
C LEU A 109 3.44 -8.29 12.43
N PRO A 110 2.88 -8.39 13.65
CA PRO A 110 2.85 -9.66 14.36
C PRO A 110 2.02 -10.70 13.59
N ILE A 111 2.19 -11.98 13.93
CA ILE A 111 1.50 -13.15 13.38
C ILE A 111 1.92 -13.51 11.95
N SER A 112 1.74 -12.61 10.98
CA SER A 112 1.92 -12.92 9.56
C SER A 112 3.17 -12.29 8.93
N GLY A 113 3.76 -11.26 9.57
CA GLY A 113 4.92 -10.55 9.02
C GLY A 113 4.64 -9.84 7.69
N SER A 114 3.38 -9.50 7.40
CA SER A 114 3.00 -8.83 6.15
C SER A 114 1.73 -8.00 6.29
N ILE A 115 1.46 -7.12 5.32
CA ILE A 115 0.23 -6.30 5.25
C ILE A 115 -1.08 -7.10 5.22
N LYS A 116 -1.01 -8.43 5.03
CA LYS A 116 -2.19 -9.31 5.05
C LYS A 116 -2.57 -9.76 6.47
N GLY A 117 -1.75 -9.45 7.47
CA GLY A 117 -1.98 -9.77 8.88
C GLY A 117 -3.14 -9.02 9.50
#